data_AF-A0A4Q3BK99-F1
#
_entry.id   AF-A0A4Q3BK99-F1
#
_cell.length_a   1.000
_cell.length_b   1.000
_cell.length_c   1.000
_cell.angle_alpha   90.00
_cell.angle_beta   90.00
_cell.angle_gamma   90.00
#
_symmetry.space_group_name_H-M   'P 1'
#
loop_
_entity.id
_entity.type
_entity.pdbx_description
1 polymer ?
#
loop_
_entity_poly.entity_id
_entity_poly.type
_entity_poly.pdbx_seq_one_letter_code
_entity_poly.pdbx_strand_id
1 'polypeptide(L)'
;PNYGKRGSGLMLKENLVMAIEPMINMGKKEVYIEKDGWTVRTKDGKPSVHFEHDVCVKKGQALILSDYAPIEAAERNNPNLKSDY
;
A
#
# COMPACT_ATOMS: atom_id res chain seq x y z
N PRO A 1 -8.85 -3.33 11.24
CA PRO A 1 -7.36 -3.21 11.14
C PRO A 1 -6.86 -1.78 10.86
N ASN A 2 -7.50 -1.03 9.96
CA ASN A 2 -6.93 0.24 9.43
C ASN A 2 -7.35 1.51 10.19
N TYR A 3 -7.98 1.36 11.35
CA TYR A 3 -8.36 2.47 12.22
C TYR A 3 -7.59 2.36 13.53
N GLY A 4 -6.95 3.46 13.95
CA GLY A 4 -6.18 3.50 15.19
C GLY A 4 -6.20 4.90 15.82
N LYS A 5 -5.77 4.98 17.07
CA LYS A 5 -5.54 6.25 17.77
C LYS A 5 -4.04 6.46 17.95
N ARG A 6 -3.58 7.70 17.83
CA ARG A 6 -2.17 8.05 18.11
C ARG A 6 -1.78 7.57 19.51
N GLY A 7 -0.64 6.92 19.62
CA GLY A 7 -0.14 6.37 20.89
C GLY A 7 -0.78 5.05 21.33
N SER A 8 -1.55 4.39 20.46
CA SER A 8 -2.09 3.04 20.70
C SER A 8 -1.51 2.02 19.72
N GLY A 9 -1.64 0.74 20.04
CA GLY A 9 -1.18 -0.36 19.19
C GLY A 9 0.19 -0.92 19.60
N LEU A 10 0.69 -1.84 18.79
CA LEU A 10 2.00 -2.46 18.98
C LEU A 10 3.12 -1.45 18.71
N MET A 11 4.12 -1.43 19.60
CA MET A 11 5.36 -0.69 19.35
C MET A 11 6.15 -1.41 18.25
N LEU A 12 6.59 -0.65 17.24
CA LEU A 12 7.43 -1.18 16.16
C LEU A 12 8.78 -1.65 16.73
N LYS A 13 9.13 -2.90 16.47
CA LYS A 13 10.39 -3.51 16.89
C LYS A 13 11.26 -3.77 15.65
N GLU A 14 12.56 -3.73 15.83
CA GLU A 14 13.50 -4.09 14.77
C GLU A 14 13.21 -5.50 14.24
N ASN A 15 13.28 -5.65 12.91
CA ASN A 15 12.93 -6.83 12.12
C ASN A 15 11.43 -7.16 12.02
N LEU A 16 10.54 -6.34 12.59
CA LEU A 16 9.11 -6.46 12.28
C LEU A 16 8.89 -6.19 10.80
N VAL A 17 8.13 -7.06 10.13
CA VAL A 17 7.68 -6.87 8.75
C VAL A 17 6.19 -6.58 8.77
N MET A 18 5.76 -5.57 8.02
CA MET A 18 4.36 -5.19 7.88
C MET A 18 4.09 -4.53 6.53
N ALA A 19 2.85 -4.64 6.07
CA ALA A 19 2.37 -3.88 4.93
C ALA A 19 2.10 -2.42 5.33
N ILE A 20 2.46 -1.51 4.43
CA ILE A 20 1.97 -0.14 4.41
C ILE A 20 1.11 -0.01 3.16
N GLU A 21 -0.21 -0.01 3.36
CA GLU A 21 -1.21 -0.21 2.32
C GLU A 21 -2.30 0.90 2.27
N PRO A 22 -1.94 2.16 1.96
CA PRO A 22 -2.91 3.25 1.96
C PRO A 22 -3.99 3.06 0.89
N MET A 23 -5.25 3.10 1.32
CA MET A 23 -6.43 3.23 0.47
C MET A 23 -6.97 4.66 0.56
N ILE A 24 -6.98 5.40 -0.55
CA ILE A 24 -7.38 6.81 -0.59
C ILE A 24 -8.64 6.98 -1.42
N ASN A 25 -9.70 7.49 -0.78
CA ASN A 25 -10.97 7.79 -1.44
C ASN A 25 -10.95 9.20 -2.03
N MET A 26 -11.47 9.37 -3.25
CA MET A 26 -11.66 10.69 -3.86
C MET A 26 -12.71 11.53 -3.11
N GLY A 27 -13.69 10.86 -2.50
CA GLY A 27 -14.78 11.46 -1.76
C GLY A 27 -14.57 11.43 -0.25
N LYS A 28 -15.53 10.88 0.47
CA LYS A 28 -15.47 10.75 1.94
C LYS A 28 -14.83 9.43 2.37
N LYS A 29 -14.43 9.34 3.64
CA LYS A 29 -13.73 8.16 4.20
C LYS A 29 -14.65 6.95 4.42
N GLU A 30 -15.96 7.15 4.45
CA GLU A 30 -16.88 6.08 4.81
C GLU A 30 -16.96 5.00 3.72
N VAL A 31 -16.97 3.74 4.18
CA VAL A 31 -17.09 2.55 3.33
C VAL A 31 -18.18 1.60 3.85
N TYR A 32 -18.56 0.61 3.05
CA TYR A 32 -19.39 -0.51 3.47
C TYR A 32 -18.92 -1.82 2.80
N ILE A 33 -19.25 -2.95 3.41
CA ILE A 33 -19.00 -4.28 2.88
C ILE A 33 -20.25 -4.72 2.11
N GLU A 34 -20.06 -5.20 0.90
CA GLU A 34 -21.12 -5.71 0.04
C GLU A 34 -21.72 -7.03 0.57
N LYS A 35 -22.83 -7.46 -0.05
CA LYS A 35 -23.52 -8.71 0.32
C LYS A 35 -22.66 -9.96 0.12
N ASP A 36 -21.60 -9.88 -0.67
CA ASP A 36 -20.64 -10.98 -0.87
C ASP A 36 -19.73 -11.21 0.36
N GLY A 37 -19.71 -10.27 1.31
CA GLY A 37 -18.89 -10.35 2.53
C GLY A 37 -17.42 -9.97 2.32
N TRP A 38 -17.01 -9.55 1.12
CA TRP A 38 -15.62 -9.28 0.76
C TRP A 38 -15.40 -7.91 0.13
N THR A 39 -16.24 -7.52 -0.83
CA THR A 39 -16.05 -6.29 -1.58
C THR A 39 -16.31 -5.09 -0.67
N VAL A 40 -15.31 -4.21 -0.55
CA VAL A 40 -15.43 -2.94 0.18
C VAL A 40 -15.66 -1.81 -0.82
N ARG A 41 -16.74 -1.06 -0.67
CA ARG A 41 -17.04 0.11 -1.51
C ARG A 41 -17.09 1.40 -0.71
N THR A 42 -16.73 2.51 -1.35
CA THR A 42 -16.98 3.86 -0.83
C THR A 42 -18.49 4.09 -0.70
N LYS A 43 -18.93 4.70 0.41
CA LYS A 43 -20.36 4.97 0.62
C LYS A 43 -20.94 5.99 -0.37
N ASP A 44 -20.10 6.89 -0.90
CA ASP A 44 -20.52 7.91 -1.86
C ASP A 44 -20.32 7.49 -3.33
N GLY A 45 -19.87 6.26 -3.58
CA GLY A 45 -19.71 5.68 -4.92
C GLY A 45 -18.57 6.28 -5.75
N LYS A 46 -17.76 7.19 -5.19
CA LYS A 46 -16.62 7.78 -5.90
C LYS A 46 -15.42 6.82 -5.93
N PRO A 47 -14.49 6.97 -6.89
CA PRO A 47 -13.29 6.14 -6.97
C PRO A 47 -12.45 6.14 -5.68
N SER A 48 -11.77 5.03 -5.46
CA SER A 48 -10.73 4.85 -4.46
C SER A 48 -9.51 4.22 -5.12
N VAL A 49 -8.33 4.56 -4.63
CA VAL A 49 -7.06 3.99 -5.10
C VAL A 49 -6.37 3.30 -3.95
N HIS A 50 -5.61 2.25 -4.27
CA HIS A 50 -4.86 1.46 -3.32
C HIS A 50 -3.43 1.31 -3.83
N PHE A 51 -2.48 1.36 -2.90
CA PHE A 51 -1.09 1.03 -3.14
C PHE A 51 -0.52 0.35 -1.91
N GLU A 52 0.47 -0.52 -2.07
CA GLU A 52 1.02 -1.33 -0.98
C GLU A 52 2.51 -1.58 -1.15
N HIS A 53 3.23 -1.56 -0.03
CA HIS A 53 4.56 -2.17 0.10
C HIS A 53 4.70 -2.95 1.41
N ASP A 54 5.37 -4.09 1.33
CA ASP A 54 5.97 -4.75 2.49
C ASP A 54 7.22 -4.01 2.96
N VAL A 55 7.25 -3.70 4.25
CA VAL A 55 8.33 -2.93 4.88
C VAL A 55 8.85 -3.65 6.12
N CYS A 56 10.16 -3.81 6.20
CA CYS A 56 10.86 -4.29 7.39
C CYS A 56 11.39 -3.10 8.19
N VAL A 57 11.04 -3.05 9.48
CA VAL A 57 11.55 -2.06 10.42
C VAL A 57 13.02 -2.35 10.70
N LYS A 58 13.91 -1.39 10.41
CA LYS A 58 15.32 -1.42 10.81
C LYS A 58 15.67 -0.19 11.64
N LYS A 59 16.81 -0.24 12.32
CA LYS A 59 17.31 0.92 13.07
C LYS A 59 17.65 2.07 12.11
N GLY A 60 17.00 3.22 12.30
CA GLY A 60 17.30 4.47 11.57
C GLY A 60 16.70 4.60 10.17
N GLN A 61 16.38 3.49 9.50
CA GLN A 61 15.71 3.50 8.20
C GLN A 61 14.74 2.33 8.05
N ALA A 62 13.78 2.46 7.16
CA ALA A 62 12.95 1.34 6.73
C ALA A 62 13.63 0.57 5.59
N LEU A 63 13.49 -0.75 5.56
CA LEU A 63 13.86 -1.58 4.42
C LEU A 63 12.59 -1.91 3.64
N ILE A 64 12.48 -1.42 2.41
CA ILE A 64 11.35 -1.70 1.52
C ILE A 64 11.64 -3.03 0.83
N LEU A 65 10.75 -4.02 0.99
CA LEU A 65 10.98 -5.39 0.51
C LEU A 65 10.38 -5.66 -0.88
N SER A 66 9.51 -4.76 -1.33
CA SER A 66 8.72 -4.90 -2.56
C SER A 66 8.91 -3.71 -3.49
N ASP A 67 10.08 -3.07 -3.43
CA ASP A 67 10.39 -1.94 -4.32
C ASP A 67 10.50 -2.37 -5.79
N TYR A 68 10.33 -1.40 -6.69
CA TYR A 68 10.36 -1.62 -8.13
C TYR A 68 11.75 -1.48 -8.75
N ALA A 69 12.80 -1.17 -7.99
CA ALA A 69 14.12 -0.85 -8.54
C ALA A 69 14.69 -1.95 -9.45
N PRO A 70 14.54 -3.26 -9.14
CA PRO A 70 14.96 -4.34 -10.06
C PRO A 70 14.18 -4.35 -11.37
N ILE A 71 12.88 -4.07 -11.31
CA ILE A 71 11.99 -4.05 -12.49
C ILE A 71 12.36 -2.85 -13.36
N GLU A 72 12.47 -1.66 -12.78
CA GLU A 72 12.86 -0.44 -13.50
C GLU A 72 14.26 -0.57 -14.13
N ALA A 73 15.20 -1.24 -13.44
CA ALA A 73 16.50 -1.54 -14.01
C ALA A 73 16.40 -2.50 -15.20
N ALA A 74 15.55 -3.53 -15.13
CA ALA A 74 15.31 -4.45 -16.24
C ALA A 74 14.64 -3.74 -17.43
N GLU A 75 13.66 -2.87 -17.18
CA GLU A 75 12.96 -2.11 -18.20
C GLU A 75 13.90 -1.16 -18.96
N ARG A 76 14.72 -0.40 -18.24
CA ARG A 76 15.74 0.50 -18.85
C ARG A 76 16.74 -0.23 -19.75
N ASN A 77 17.04 -1.49 -19.41
CA ASN A 77 18.00 -2.31 -20.16
C ASN A 77 17.35 -3.13 -21.29
N ASN A 78 16.03 -3.07 -21.47
CA ASN A 78 15.34 -3.87 -22.46
C ASN A 78 15.15 -3.10 -23.78
N PRO A 79 15.93 -3.40 -24.84
CA PRO A 79 15.83 -2.68 -26.13
C PRO A 79 14.53 -2.97 -26.88
N ASN A 80 13.79 -4.01 -26.47
CA ASN A 80 12.50 -4.38 -27.06
C ASN A 80 11.32 -3.78 -26.29
N LEU A 81 11.57 -3.14 -25.15
CA LEU A 81 10.52 -2.48 -24.39
C LEU A 81 10.24 -1.12 -25.00
N LYS A 82 9.05 -0.99 -25.58
CA LYS A 82 8.48 0.28 -25.98
C LYS A 82 7.88 0.93 -24.72
N SER A 83 8.37 2.08 -24.28
CA SER A 83 8.01 2.72 -23.00
C SER A 83 7.46 4.15 -23.15
N ASP A 84 7.05 4.53 -24.35
CA ASP A 84 6.57 5.84 -24.78
C ASP A 84 5.06 6.08 -24.54
N TYR A 85 4.47 5.45 -23.52
CA TYR A 85 3.08 5.68 -23.11
C TYR A 85 2.94 6.90 -22.20
#